data_AF-A0A952P019-F1
#
_entry.id   AF-A0A952P019-F1
#
_cell.length_a   1.000
_cell.length_b   1.000
_cell.length_c   1.000
_cell.angle_alpha   90.00
_cell.angle_beta   90.00
_cell.angle_gamma   90.00
#
_symmetry.space_group_name_H-M   'P 1'
#
loop_
_entity.id
_entity.type
_entity.pdbx_description
1 polymer ?
#
loop_
_entity_poly.entity_id
_entity_poly.type
_entity_poly.pdbx_seq_one_letter_code
_entity_poly.pdbx_strand_id
1 'polypeptide(L)'
;MKLAKLLELDSPTTNPHVLKDVFGDAFLLAQNPVYQRVRELGVKAGVKYRAGLTANDIALPLARLEIYIQEKTLPYTPTRPALTELPPRVSQTTEWPQVADALKKNFLMHETAHVLFREAWPAKDNSTEAKVLRVLCEESFVNSVEMMGLHFADDNAHRAFYEANSYFFVADARVPLKNAIQDLGLSYVLAFAMLTYLRVNAFQEDFRDQDIDRMLKIAGELTAPTSVSPQTRKALRALIKICADLNPAFRENTTGFHFRLLGLEQPLEQLLNFNVLNAFASHAPQPLRSLIASFA
;
A
#
# COMPACT_ATOMS: atom_id res chain seq x y z
N MET A 1 -21.24 7.72 8.99
CA MET A 1 -20.97 8.65 10.12
C MET A 1 -21.18 10.09 9.63
N LYS A 2 -21.69 10.99 10.47
CA LYS A 2 -21.88 12.41 10.11
C LYS A 2 -20.54 13.15 10.00
N LEU A 3 -20.43 14.06 9.04
CA LEU A 3 -19.21 14.82 8.78
C LEU A 3 -18.76 15.65 9.98
N ALA A 4 -19.70 16.32 10.67
CA ALA A 4 -19.38 17.09 11.87
C ALA A 4 -18.68 16.24 12.94
N LYS A 5 -19.11 14.98 13.11
CA LYS A 5 -18.48 14.07 14.07
C LYS A 5 -17.08 13.64 13.63
N LEU A 6 -16.87 13.43 12.33
CA LEU A 6 -15.53 13.15 11.80
C LEU A 6 -14.59 14.36 12.00
N LEU A 7 -15.06 15.58 11.74
CA LEU A 7 -14.25 16.79 11.97
C LEU A 7 -13.87 16.99 13.45
N GLU A 8 -14.73 16.59 14.38
CA GLU A 8 -14.43 16.57 15.82
C GLU A 8 -13.36 15.51 16.15
N LEU A 9 -13.48 14.31 15.60
CA LEU A 9 -12.53 13.21 15.81
C LEU A 9 -11.17 13.44 15.16
N ASP A 10 -11.14 14.19 14.05
CA ASP A 10 -9.91 14.65 13.40
C ASP A 10 -9.29 15.83 14.18
N SER A 11 -9.01 15.61 15.47
CA SER A 11 -8.44 16.63 16.33
C SER A 11 -6.92 16.72 16.17
N PRO A 12 -6.33 17.92 16.27
CA PRO A 12 -4.87 18.09 16.21
C PRO A 12 -4.18 17.24 17.29
N THR A 13 -3.17 16.47 16.90
CA THR A 13 -2.34 15.70 17.83
C THR A 13 -1.00 16.39 18.07
N THR A 14 -0.24 15.94 19.07
CA THR A 14 1.12 16.43 19.36
C THR A 14 2.19 15.83 18.45
N ASN A 15 1.81 14.92 17.53
CA ASN A 15 2.75 14.28 16.62
C ASN A 15 3.29 15.33 15.62
N PRO A 16 4.62 15.56 15.58
CA PRO A 16 5.22 16.60 14.74
C PRO A 16 5.16 16.31 13.24
N HIS A 17 4.80 15.09 12.84
CA HIS A 17 4.74 14.66 11.44
C HIS A 17 3.35 14.77 10.81
N VAL A 18 2.37 15.28 11.57
CA VAL A 18 1.00 15.48 11.14
C VAL A 18 0.89 16.58 10.10
N LEU A 19 0.19 16.29 9.01
CA LEU A 19 -0.24 17.27 8.01
C LEU A 19 -1.60 17.80 8.42
N LYS A 20 -1.59 18.92 9.16
CA LYS A 20 -2.77 19.49 9.83
C LYS A 20 -3.91 19.88 8.88
N ASP A 21 -3.60 20.05 7.61
CA ASP A 21 -4.51 20.42 6.54
C ASP A 21 -4.99 19.22 5.71
N VAL A 22 -4.56 18.00 6.03
CA VAL A 22 -5.06 16.75 5.46
C VAL A 22 -6.08 16.13 6.43
N PHE A 23 -7.30 15.96 5.93
CA PHE A 23 -8.39 15.37 6.71
C PHE A 23 -8.08 13.91 7.08
N GLY A 24 -8.10 13.61 8.38
CA GLY A 24 -7.87 12.28 8.93
C GLY A 24 -6.41 11.89 9.17
N ASP A 25 -5.42 12.68 8.72
CA ASP A 25 -3.99 12.36 8.88
C ASP A 25 -3.62 12.28 10.37
N ALA A 26 -4.11 13.22 11.18
CA ALA A 26 -3.87 13.26 12.62
C ALA A 26 -4.45 12.02 13.34
N PHE A 27 -5.66 11.62 12.97
CA PHE A 27 -6.31 10.43 13.52
C PHE A 27 -5.56 9.15 13.13
N LEU A 28 -5.23 8.99 11.85
CA LEU A 28 -4.56 7.78 11.35
C LEU A 28 -3.16 7.62 11.95
N LEU A 29 -2.40 8.71 12.13
CA LEU A 29 -1.10 8.66 12.80
C LEU A 29 -1.20 8.27 14.29
N ALA A 30 -2.36 8.47 14.92
CA ALA A 30 -2.57 8.10 16.31
C ALA A 30 -3.17 6.70 16.50
N GLN A 31 -3.97 6.23 15.54
CA GLN A 31 -4.81 5.04 15.72
C GLN A 31 -4.51 3.91 14.72
N ASN A 32 -3.73 4.15 13.67
CA ASN A 32 -3.37 3.15 12.67
C ASN A 32 -1.86 2.86 12.71
N PRO A 33 -1.44 1.75 13.35
CA PRO A 33 -0.01 1.43 13.50
C PRO A 33 0.76 1.33 12.18
N VAL A 34 0.12 0.85 11.11
CA VAL A 34 0.75 0.73 9.79
C VAL A 34 0.95 2.12 9.18
N TYR A 35 -0.08 2.97 9.20
CA TYR A 35 0.00 4.33 8.70
C TYR A 35 1.07 5.15 9.45
N GLN A 36 1.07 5.05 10.78
CA GLN A 36 2.09 5.64 11.65
C GLN A 36 3.48 5.14 11.27
N ARG A 37 3.65 3.82 11.15
CA ARG A 37 4.96 3.22 10.86
C ARG A 37 5.52 3.66 9.53
N VAL A 38 4.70 3.69 8.48
CA VAL A 38 5.10 4.19 7.16
C VAL A 38 5.53 5.65 7.23
N ARG A 39 4.79 6.51 7.95
CA ARG A 39 5.17 7.91 8.15
C ARG A 39 6.50 8.06 8.85
N GLU A 40 6.72 7.35 9.95
CA GLU A 40 7.96 7.39 10.72
C GLU A 40 9.16 6.95 9.88
N LEU A 41 9.03 5.83 9.17
CA LEU A 41 10.08 5.33 8.29
C LEU A 41 10.34 6.30 7.14
N GLY A 42 9.29 6.86 6.54
CA GLY A 42 9.40 7.85 5.46
C GLY A 42 10.16 9.10 5.90
N VAL A 43 9.79 9.67 7.06
CA VAL A 43 10.50 10.83 7.62
C VAL A 43 11.97 10.49 7.90
N LYS A 44 12.24 9.30 8.47
CA LYS A 44 13.62 8.83 8.70
C LYS A 44 14.40 8.65 7.40
N ALA A 45 13.74 8.23 6.32
CA ALA A 45 14.29 8.14 4.98
C ALA A 45 14.48 9.51 4.30
N GLY A 46 14.03 10.61 4.92
CA GLY A 46 14.12 11.97 4.38
C GLY A 46 12.97 12.35 3.46
N VAL A 47 11.85 11.63 3.50
CA VAL A 47 10.62 11.99 2.78
C VAL A 47 10.04 13.29 3.34
N LYS A 48 9.72 14.21 2.42
CA LYS A 48 9.06 15.48 2.67
C LYS A 48 7.69 15.49 2.02
N TYR A 49 6.75 16.22 2.62
CA TYR A 49 5.38 16.35 2.13
C TYR A 49 5.13 17.80 1.73
N ARG A 50 4.70 18.01 0.49
CA ARG A 50 4.46 19.34 -0.08
C ARG A 50 2.98 19.57 -0.31
N ALA A 51 2.43 20.65 0.26
CA ALA A 51 1.07 21.07 -0.05
C ALA A 51 0.96 21.55 -1.51
N GLY A 52 -0.10 21.11 -2.19
CA GLY A 52 -0.45 21.49 -3.55
C GLY A 52 0.09 20.57 -4.63
N LEU A 53 -0.72 20.38 -5.67
CA LEU A 53 -0.36 19.63 -6.87
C LEU A 53 0.09 20.60 -7.97
N THR A 54 1.10 20.21 -8.74
CA THR A 54 1.43 20.88 -10.01
C THR A 54 0.50 20.41 -11.12
N ALA A 55 0.51 21.11 -12.27
CA ALA A 55 -0.23 20.67 -13.45
C ALA A 55 0.13 19.24 -13.89
N ASN A 56 1.40 18.85 -13.75
CA ASN A 56 1.88 17.51 -14.11
C ASN A 56 1.39 16.44 -13.13
N ASP A 57 1.35 16.77 -11.84
CA ASP A 57 0.85 15.85 -10.80
C ASP A 57 -0.64 15.54 -11.01
N ILE A 58 -1.38 16.50 -11.59
CA ILE A 58 -2.80 16.34 -11.94
C ILE A 58 -2.97 15.58 -13.27
N ALA A 59 -2.22 15.98 -14.30
CA ALA A 59 -2.43 15.49 -15.66
C ALA A 59 -1.98 14.04 -15.88
N LEU A 60 -0.84 13.64 -15.29
CA LEU A 60 -0.28 12.30 -15.48
C LEU A 60 0.51 11.84 -14.23
N PRO A 61 -0.17 11.55 -13.10
CA PRO A 61 0.49 11.21 -11.85
C PRO A 61 1.41 9.98 -11.95
N LEU A 62 1.05 8.98 -12.76
CA LEU A 62 1.86 7.76 -12.94
C LEU A 62 3.25 8.04 -13.51
N ALA A 63 3.42 9.12 -14.29
CA ALA A 63 4.72 9.52 -14.83
C ALA A 63 5.59 10.27 -13.81
N ARG A 64 5.06 10.57 -12.62
CA ARG A 64 5.74 11.36 -11.58
C ARG A 64 6.42 10.50 -10.52
N LEU A 65 6.12 9.19 -10.46
CA LEU A 65 6.62 8.30 -9.41
C LEU A 65 8.15 8.34 -9.28
N GLU A 66 8.90 8.23 -10.39
CA GLU A 66 10.36 8.28 -10.35
C GLU A 66 10.90 9.64 -9.83
N ILE A 67 10.21 10.74 -10.13
CA ILE A 67 10.58 12.07 -9.62
C ILE A 67 10.34 12.15 -8.12
N TYR A 68 9.20 11.67 -7.65
CA TYR A 68 8.86 11.62 -6.23
C TYR A 68 9.85 10.78 -5.42
N ILE A 69 10.28 9.63 -5.96
CA ILE A 69 11.28 8.77 -5.33
C ILE A 69 12.65 9.46 -5.27
N GLN A 70 13.09 10.11 -6.36
CA GLN A 70 14.39 10.78 -6.43
C GLN A 70 14.45 12.01 -5.51
N GLU A 71 13.42 12.86 -5.55
CA GLU A 71 13.36 14.09 -4.75
C GLU A 71 12.92 13.83 -3.30
N LYS A 72 12.39 12.63 -3.03
CA LYS A 72 11.74 12.25 -1.77
C LYS A 72 10.73 13.30 -1.31
N THR A 73 10.01 13.91 -2.26
CA THR A 73 9.05 14.97 -1.99
C THR A 73 7.71 14.59 -2.59
N LEU A 74 6.74 14.30 -1.71
CA LEU A 74 5.42 13.81 -2.08
C LEU A 74 4.40 14.95 -2.01
N PRO A 75 3.71 15.27 -3.11
CA PRO A 75 2.69 16.30 -3.07
C PRO A 75 1.38 15.76 -2.46
N TYR A 76 0.63 16.64 -1.82
CA TYR A 76 -0.71 16.33 -1.31
C TYR A 76 -1.68 17.50 -1.52
N THR A 77 -2.97 17.20 -1.46
CA THR A 77 -4.03 18.21 -1.48
C THR A 77 -4.46 18.53 -0.04
N PRO A 78 -4.47 19.80 0.38
CA PRO A 78 -5.11 20.21 1.62
C PRO A 78 -6.61 19.91 1.56
N THR A 79 -7.07 18.84 2.20
CA THR A 79 -8.47 18.37 2.14
C THR A 79 -9.30 18.83 3.32
N ARG A 80 -8.68 19.08 4.47
CA ARG A 80 -9.38 19.53 5.68
C ARG A 80 -10.06 20.89 5.49
N PRO A 81 -9.42 21.92 4.90
CA PRO A 81 -10.04 23.24 4.75
C PRO A 81 -11.40 23.18 4.04
N ALA A 82 -11.49 22.42 2.94
CA ALA A 82 -12.71 22.26 2.15
C ALA A 82 -13.89 21.69 2.96
N LEU A 83 -13.62 20.85 3.96
CA LEU A 83 -14.65 20.28 4.83
C LEU A 83 -14.99 21.22 6.00
N THR A 84 -14.01 21.96 6.52
CA THR A 84 -14.22 22.91 7.64
C THR A 84 -14.93 24.20 7.23
N GLU A 85 -14.86 24.58 5.96
CA GLU A 85 -15.56 25.75 5.40
C GLU A 85 -17.06 25.51 5.16
N LEU A 86 -17.52 24.26 5.25
CA LEU A 86 -18.93 23.94 5.10
C LEU A 86 -19.76 24.54 6.24
N PRO A 87 -20.95 25.12 5.95
CA PRO A 87 -21.82 25.64 6.99
C PRO A 87 -22.19 24.54 8.02
N PRO A 88 -22.30 24.84 9.33
CA PRO A 88 -22.60 23.83 10.36
C PRO A 88 -23.84 22.99 10.07
N ARG A 89 -24.89 23.59 9.50
CA ARG A 89 -26.11 22.88 9.08
C ARG A 89 -25.85 21.76 8.07
N VAL A 90 -24.86 21.95 7.19
CA VAL A 90 -24.46 20.97 6.17
C VAL A 90 -23.65 19.88 6.83
N SER A 91 -22.55 20.22 7.53
CA SER A 91 -21.69 19.21 8.16
C SER A 91 -22.41 18.36 9.22
N GLN A 92 -23.44 18.87 9.89
CA GLN A 92 -24.26 18.11 10.85
C GLN A 92 -25.24 17.13 10.17
N THR A 93 -25.69 17.39 8.95
CA THR A 93 -26.69 16.57 8.25
C THR A 93 -26.06 15.62 7.24
N THR A 94 -24.94 16.00 6.63
CA THR A 94 -24.21 15.22 5.63
C THR A 94 -23.46 14.03 6.25
N GLU A 95 -23.58 12.88 5.60
CA GLU A 95 -22.84 11.65 5.92
C GLU A 95 -21.63 11.48 5.02
N TRP A 96 -20.58 10.85 5.55
CA TRP A 96 -19.33 10.61 4.83
C TRP A 96 -19.51 10.06 3.40
N PRO A 97 -20.32 9.02 3.14
CA PRO A 97 -20.47 8.49 1.78
C PRO A 97 -20.99 9.51 0.75
N GLN A 98 -21.67 10.58 1.21
CA GLN A 98 -22.17 11.63 0.32
C GLN A 98 -21.07 12.61 -0.13
N VAL A 99 -19.89 12.55 0.49
CA VAL A 99 -18.76 13.48 0.23
C VAL A 99 -17.50 12.74 -0.17
N ALA A 100 -17.36 11.46 0.20
CA ALA A 100 -16.16 10.65 0.01
C ALA A 100 -15.64 10.65 -1.44
N ASP A 101 -16.55 10.53 -2.42
CA ASP A 101 -16.20 10.51 -3.84
C ASP A 101 -15.90 11.90 -4.42
N ALA A 102 -16.42 12.95 -3.79
CA ALA A 102 -16.20 14.33 -4.22
C ALA A 102 -14.92 14.94 -3.60
N LEU A 103 -14.46 14.40 -2.47
CA LEU A 103 -13.23 14.84 -1.84
C LEU A 103 -12.02 14.26 -2.57
N LYS A 104 -11.06 15.11 -2.94
CA LYS A 104 -9.78 14.64 -3.46
C LYS A 104 -9.07 13.80 -2.39
N LYS A 105 -8.77 12.54 -2.70
CA LYS A 105 -8.03 11.64 -1.79
C LYS A 105 -6.53 11.94 -1.82
N ASN A 106 -5.85 11.67 -0.71
CA ASN A 106 -4.39 11.73 -0.61
C ASN A 106 -3.84 10.31 -0.47
N PHE A 107 -2.78 9.96 -1.20
CA PHE A 107 -2.24 8.60 -1.19
C PHE A 107 -0.84 8.54 -0.58
N LEU A 108 -0.60 9.37 0.43
CA LEU A 108 0.74 9.60 0.96
C LEU A 108 1.38 8.35 1.54
N MET A 109 0.61 7.47 2.18
CA MET A 109 1.13 6.20 2.69
C MET A 109 1.56 5.28 1.54
N HIS A 110 0.75 5.18 0.47
CA HIS A 110 1.06 4.43 -0.74
C HIS A 110 2.36 4.95 -1.38
N GLU A 111 2.43 6.25 -1.66
CA GLU A 111 3.61 6.87 -2.27
C GLU A 111 4.86 6.81 -1.36
N THR A 112 4.69 6.91 -0.04
CA THR A 112 5.81 6.74 0.90
C THR A 112 6.32 5.29 0.87
N ALA A 113 5.44 4.30 0.75
CA ALA A 113 5.83 2.90 0.66
C ALA A 113 6.66 2.59 -0.59
N HIS A 114 6.39 3.25 -1.73
CA HIS A 114 7.26 3.18 -2.92
C HIS A 114 8.68 3.65 -2.60
N VAL A 115 8.83 4.83 -1.96
CA VAL A 115 10.14 5.35 -1.56
C VAL A 115 10.88 4.37 -0.65
N LEU A 116 10.21 3.86 0.38
CA LEU A 116 10.80 2.91 1.33
C LEU A 116 11.24 1.62 0.65
N PHE A 117 10.43 1.07 -0.25
CA PHE A 117 10.79 -0.11 -1.02
C PHE A 117 12.04 0.12 -1.87
N ARG A 118 12.10 1.27 -2.56
CA ARG A 118 13.22 1.63 -3.44
C ARG A 118 14.53 1.85 -2.68
N GLU A 119 14.47 2.33 -1.43
CA GLU A 119 15.63 2.36 -0.55
C GLU A 119 16.09 0.96 -0.11
N ALA A 120 15.14 0.08 0.20
CA ALA A 120 15.43 -1.29 0.62
C ALA A 120 15.91 -2.18 -0.55
N TRP A 121 15.51 -1.86 -1.78
CA TRP A 121 15.90 -2.56 -2.99
C TRP A 121 16.40 -1.60 -4.08
N PRO A 122 17.66 -1.11 -3.94
CA PRO A 122 18.25 -0.21 -4.92
C PRO A 122 18.51 -0.92 -6.26
N ALA A 123 18.44 -0.16 -7.36
CA ALA A 123 18.67 -0.63 -8.72
C ALA A 123 20.16 -0.93 -8.99
N LYS A 124 20.66 -2.09 -8.52
CA LYS A 124 22.06 -2.51 -8.75
C LYS A 124 22.21 -3.43 -9.95
N ASP A 125 21.24 -4.31 -10.16
CA ASP A 125 21.18 -5.19 -11.33
C ASP A 125 20.36 -4.53 -12.44
N ASN A 126 20.96 -4.46 -13.64
CA ASN A 126 20.37 -3.83 -14.81
C ASN A 126 19.77 -4.84 -15.80
N SER A 127 19.77 -6.12 -15.48
CA SER A 127 19.08 -7.15 -16.27
C SER A 127 17.59 -6.83 -16.39
N THR A 128 17.00 -7.20 -17.53
CA THR A 128 15.56 -6.99 -17.77
C THR A 128 14.73 -7.70 -16.70
N GLU A 129 15.06 -8.94 -16.37
CA GLU A 129 14.36 -9.72 -15.34
C GLU A 129 14.40 -9.02 -13.97
N ALA A 130 15.56 -8.54 -13.52
CA ALA A 130 15.67 -7.85 -12.24
C ALA A 130 14.89 -6.52 -12.21
N LYS A 131 14.89 -5.77 -13.32
CA LYS A 131 14.10 -4.53 -13.45
C LYS A 131 12.60 -4.81 -13.37
N VAL A 132 12.12 -5.78 -14.16
CA VAL A 132 10.72 -6.21 -14.16
C VAL A 132 10.30 -6.69 -12.77
N LEU A 133 11.07 -7.60 -12.18
CA LEU A 133 10.82 -8.14 -10.84
C LEU A 133 10.72 -7.03 -9.79
N ARG A 134 11.66 -6.07 -9.80
CA ARG A 134 11.69 -4.99 -8.82
C ARG A 134 10.43 -4.11 -8.89
N VAL A 135 9.97 -3.76 -10.08
CA VAL A 135 8.73 -2.98 -10.27
C VAL A 135 7.52 -3.74 -9.77
N LEU A 136 7.40 -5.03 -10.13
CA LEU A 136 6.27 -5.85 -9.68
C LEU A 136 6.27 -6.00 -8.16
N CYS A 137 7.43 -6.21 -7.55
CA CYS A 137 7.59 -6.33 -6.10
C CYS A 137 7.31 -5.02 -5.37
N GLU A 138 7.68 -3.89 -5.94
CA GLU A 138 7.42 -2.56 -5.38
C GLU A 138 5.91 -2.34 -5.23
N GLU A 139 5.17 -2.45 -6.33
CA GLU A 139 3.72 -2.29 -6.32
C GLU A 139 3.04 -3.32 -5.42
N SER A 140 3.58 -4.54 -5.37
CA SER A 140 3.09 -5.60 -4.50
C SER A 140 3.31 -5.31 -3.02
N PHE A 141 4.45 -4.73 -2.66
CA PHE A 141 4.75 -4.30 -1.30
C PHE A 141 3.80 -3.17 -0.89
N VAL A 142 3.62 -2.18 -1.76
CA VAL A 142 2.77 -1.02 -1.50
C VAL A 142 1.31 -1.44 -1.29
N ASN A 143 0.76 -2.27 -2.19
CA ASN A 143 -0.59 -2.81 -2.03
C ASN A 143 -0.75 -3.65 -0.75
N SER A 144 0.30 -4.37 -0.35
CA SER A 144 0.29 -5.14 0.90
C SER A 144 0.27 -4.24 2.13
N VAL A 145 1.03 -3.15 2.13
CA VAL A 145 1.04 -2.14 3.19
C VAL A 145 -0.34 -1.50 3.34
N GLU A 146 -0.99 -1.11 2.24
CA GLU A 146 -2.36 -0.58 2.28
C GLU A 146 -3.39 -1.62 2.74
N MET A 147 -3.21 -2.89 2.39
CA MET A 147 -4.05 -3.95 2.94
C MET A 147 -3.85 -4.12 4.45
N MET A 148 -2.60 -4.04 4.93
CA MET A 148 -2.30 -4.16 6.36
C MET A 148 -2.88 -2.99 7.16
N GLY A 149 -2.84 -1.76 6.64
CA GLY A 149 -3.45 -0.61 7.34
C GLY A 149 -4.97 -0.72 7.44
N LEU A 150 -5.63 -1.33 6.45
CA LEU A 150 -7.08 -1.57 6.49
C LEU A 150 -7.50 -2.51 7.63
N HIS A 151 -6.63 -3.44 8.05
CA HIS A 151 -6.91 -4.33 9.17
C HIS A 151 -7.33 -3.56 10.43
N PHE A 152 -6.64 -2.43 10.68
CA PHE A 152 -6.83 -1.57 11.85
C PHE A 152 -8.03 -0.61 11.71
N ALA A 153 -8.61 -0.44 10.52
CA ALA A 153 -9.78 0.42 10.30
C ALA A 153 -11.09 -0.25 10.75
N ASP A 154 -11.27 -0.36 12.07
CA ASP A 154 -12.30 -1.19 12.69
C ASP A 154 -13.68 -0.55 12.84
N ASP A 155 -13.72 0.74 13.15
CA ASP A 155 -14.95 1.53 13.26
C ASP A 155 -15.23 2.41 12.02
N ASN A 156 -16.40 3.06 12.03
CA ASN A 156 -16.86 3.89 10.91
C ASN A 156 -16.03 5.18 10.72
N ALA A 157 -15.46 5.73 11.79
CA ALA A 157 -14.62 6.92 11.71
C ALA A 157 -13.28 6.59 11.08
N HIS A 158 -12.63 5.53 11.59
CA HIS A 158 -11.35 5.05 11.10
C HIS A 158 -11.45 4.69 9.61
N ARG A 159 -12.52 4.01 9.19
CA ARG A 159 -12.77 3.72 7.76
C ARG A 159 -12.91 4.97 6.91
N ALA A 160 -13.63 5.98 7.38
CA ALA A 160 -13.79 7.23 6.64
C ALA A 160 -12.44 7.95 6.46
N PHE A 161 -11.63 8.03 7.53
CA PHE A 161 -10.30 8.62 7.44
C PHE A 161 -9.35 7.81 6.56
N TYR A 162 -9.39 6.48 6.67
CA TYR A 162 -8.56 5.60 5.85
C TYR A 162 -8.93 5.72 4.36
N GLU A 163 -10.23 5.73 4.03
CA GLU A 163 -10.72 5.91 2.67
C GLU A 163 -10.31 7.26 2.04
N ALA A 164 -10.23 8.32 2.84
CA ALA A 164 -9.73 9.62 2.39
C ALA A 164 -8.22 9.62 2.09
N ASN A 165 -7.48 8.62 2.60
CA ASN A 165 -6.01 8.59 2.64
C ASN A 165 -5.36 7.32 2.04
N SER A 166 -6.13 6.45 1.37
CA SER A 166 -5.70 5.13 0.87
C SER A 166 -6.43 4.77 -0.42
N TYR A 167 -5.77 4.04 -1.33
CA TYR A 167 -6.43 3.42 -2.49
C TYR A 167 -7.25 2.20 -2.10
N PHE A 168 -6.87 1.52 -1.02
CA PHE A 168 -7.48 0.26 -0.58
C PHE A 168 -8.47 0.48 0.57
N PHE A 169 -9.76 0.16 0.36
CA PHE A 169 -10.81 0.30 1.38
C PHE A 169 -11.85 -0.84 1.38
N VAL A 170 -11.46 -2.04 0.92
CA VAL A 170 -12.36 -3.21 0.75
C VAL A 170 -12.68 -3.91 2.07
N ALA A 171 -13.90 -3.76 2.58
CA ALA A 171 -14.30 -4.28 3.89
C ALA A 171 -14.14 -5.81 4.07
N ASP A 172 -14.27 -6.59 3.00
CA ASP A 172 -14.27 -8.07 3.02
C ASP A 172 -12.91 -8.68 3.38
N ALA A 173 -11.82 -7.90 3.27
CA ALA A 173 -10.48 -8.35 3.63
C ALA A 173 -10.26 -8.55 5.13
N ARG A 174 -11.06 -7.90 5.97
CA ARG A 174 -10.71 -7.69 7.38
C ARG A 174 -10.72 -8.95 8.24
N VAL A 175 -11.71 -9.82 8.05
CA VAL A 175 -11.85 -11.04 8.87
C VAL A 175 -10.72 -12.04 8.58
N PRO A 176 -10.41 -12.38 7.31
CA PRO A 176 -9.25 -13.20 6.98
C PRO A 176 -7.93 -12.58 7.47
N LEU A 177 -7.74 -11.26 7.31
CA LEU A 177 -6.55 -10.55 7.78
C LEU A 177 -6.38 -10.71 9.29
N LYS A 178 -7.44 -10.46 10.06
CA LYS A 178 -7.40 -10.54 11.53
C LYS A 178 -6.96 -11.91 12.01
N ASN A 179 -7.54 -12.97 11.47
CA ASN A 179 -7.20 -14.33 11.86
C ASN A 179 -5.75 -14.67 11.51
N ALA A 180 -5.29 -14.28 10.31
CA ALA A 180 -3.92 -14.56 9.89
C ALA A 180 -2.88 -13.77 10.71
N ILE A 181 -3.14 -12.48 10.98
CA ILE A 181 -2.23 -11.61 11.74
C ILE A 181 -2.13 -12.05 13.19
N GLN A 182 -3.25 -12.50 13.80
CA GLN A 182 -3.24 -13.02 15.17
C GLN A 182 -2.35 -14.25 15.32
N ASP A 183 -2.30 -15.12 14.31
CA ASP A 183 -1.54 -16.38 14.36
C ASP A 183 -0.08 -16.23 13.90
N LEU A 184 0.19 -15.37 12.91
CA LEU A 184 1.49 -15.29 12.24
C LEU A 184 2.24 -13.99 12.47
N GLY A 185 1.58 -12.97 13.02
CA GLY A 185 2.11 -11.62 13.13
C GLY A 185 1.96 -10.81 11.84
N LEU A 186 1.98 -9.49 11.98
CA LEU A 186 1.72 -8.53 10.89
C LEU A 186 2.76 -8.64 9.77
N SER A 187 4.04 -8.70 10.12
CA SER A 187 5.13 -8.78 9.15
C SER A 187 5.05 -10.04 8.27
N TYR A 188 4.67 -11.18 8.83
CA TYR A 188 4.54 -12.43 8.08
C TYR A 188 3.38 -12.35 7.08
N VAL A 189 2.23 -11.84 7.53
CA VAL A 189 1.05 -11.67 6.66
C VAL A 189 1.33 -10.63 5.58
N LEU A 190 2.06 -9.55 5.90
CA LEU A 190 2.53 -8.57 4.91
C LEU A 190 3.41 -9.24 3.86
N ALA A 191 4.40 -10.03 4.26
CA ALA A 191 5.28 -10.75 3.34
C ALA A 191 4.49 -11.72 2.44
N PHE A 192 3.53 -12.45 3.01
CA PHE A 192 2.67 -13.35 2.25
C PHE A 192 1.76 -12.60 1.26
N ALA A 193 1.15 -11.50 1.69
CA ALA A 193 0.35 -10.64 0.82
C ALA A 193 1.20 -10.07 -0.32
N MET A 194 2.44 -9.66 -0.05
CA MET A 194 3.36 -9.15 -1.07
C MET A 194 3.69 -10.21 -2.11
N LEU A 195 3.94 -11.45 -1.70
CA LEU A 195 4.18 -12.55 -2.64
C LEU A 195 2.92 -12.92 -3.43
N THR A 196 1.75 -12.77 -2.82
CA THR A 196 0.47 -12.98 -3.49
C THR A 196 0.25 -11.92 -4.57
N TYR A 197 0.40 -10.64 -4.23
CA TYR A 197 0.32 -9.54 -5.19
C TYR A 197 1.39 -9.63 -6.28
N LEU A 198 2.59 -10.12 -5.96
CA LEU A 198 3.65 -10.32 -6.96
C LEU A 198 3.19 -11.25 -8.06
N ARG A 199 2.55 -12.37 -7.70
CA ARG A 199 1.99 -13.30 -8.67
C ARG A 199 0.82 -12.70 -9.45
N VAL A 200 -0.07 -11.97 -8.77
CA VAL A 200 -1.18 -11.27 -9.41
C VAL A 200 -0.66 -10.24 -10.42
N ASN A 201 0.27 -9.37 -10.04
CA ASN A 201 0.86 -8.36 -10.94
C ASN A 201 1.65 -8.99 -12.10
N ALA A 202 2.14 -10.23 -11.94
CA ALA A 202 2.76 -11.02 -13.00
C ALA A 202 1.78 -11.84 -13.86
N PHE A 203 0.46 -11.71 -13.63
CA PHE A 203 -0.60 -12.50 -14.27
C PHE A 203 -0.45 -14.03 -14.07
N GLN A 204 0.17 -14.45 -12.96
CA GLN A 204 0.38 -15.86 -12.57
C GLN A 204 -0.63 -16.26 -11.47
N GLU A 205 -1.92 -16.18 -11.80
CA GLU A 205 -3.02 -16.30 -10.83
C GLU A 205 -3.49 -17.74 -10.57
N ASP A 206 -2.84 -18.74 -11.16
CA ASP A 206 -3.07 -20.15 -10.81
C ASP A 206 -2.36 -20.49 -9.48
N PHE A 207 -3.07 -20.36 -8.35
CA PHE A 207 -2.54 -20.63 -7.01
C PHE A 207 -2.69 -22.11 -6.61
N ARG A 208 -1.73 -22.93 -7.03
CA ARG A 208 -1.64 -24.34 -6.61
C ARG A 208 -1.05 -24.46 -5.21
N ASP A 209 -1.29 -25.59 -4.55
CA ASP A 209 -0.83 -25.84 -3.18
C ASP A 209 0.68 -25.74 -3.02
N GLN A 210 1.44 -26.20 -4.01
CA GLN A 210 2.90 -26.08 -4.05
C GLN A 210 3.37 -24.62 -4.10
N ASP A 211 2.63 -23.75 -4.79
CA ASP A 211 2.94 -22.32 -4.90
C ASP A 211 2.64 -21.64 -3.57
N ILE A 212 1.55 -22.02 -2.90
CA ILE A 212 1.22 -21.56 -1.54
C ILE A 212 2.29 -21.99 -0.53
N ASP A 213 2.70 -23.26 -0.56
CA ASP A 213 3.74 -23.77 0.33
C ASP A 213 5.09 -23.05 0.08
N ARG A 214 5.39 -22.74 -1.18
CA ARG A 214 6.57 -21.94 -1.52
C ARG A 214 6.47 -20.51 -1.00
N MET A 215 5.32 -19.85 -1.13
CA MET A 215 5.09 -18.51 -0.59
C MET A 215 5.21 -18.48 0.94
N LEU A 216 4.64 -19.46 1.64
CA LEU A 216 4.78 -19.61 3.09
C LEU A 216 6.25 -19.77 3.52
N LYS A 217 7.00 -20.60 2.79
CA LYS A 217 8.44 -20.76 3.04
C LYS A 217 9.20 -19.45 2.87
N ILE A 218 8.98 -18.72 1.76
CA ILE A 218 9.64 -17.43 1.52
C ILE A 218 9.24 -16.40 2.58
N ALA A 219 7.95 -16.29 2.92
CA ALA A 219 7.49 -15.38 3.98
C ALA A 219 8.17 -15.66 5.33
N GLY A 220 8.35 -16.94 5.68
CA GLY A 220 9.10 -17.34 6.87
C GLY A 220 10.60 -17.01 6.80
N GLU A 221 11.23 -17.11 5.63
CA GLU A 221 12.63 -16.70 5.41
C GLU A 221 12.82 -15.17 5.52
N LEU A 222 11.78 -14.38 5.21
CA LEU A 222 11.79 -12.91 5.28
C LEU A 222 11.55 -12.38 6.69
N THR A 223 10.85 -13.14 7.55
CA THR A 223 10.37 -12.66 8.86
C THR A 223 10.83 -13.55 10.00
N ALA A 224 10.20 -14.72 10.14
CA ALA A 224 10.64 -15.83 10.97
C ALA A 224 9.88 -17.12 10.56
N PRO A 225 10.48 -18.32 10.68
CA PRO A 225 9.76 -19.56 10.45
C PRO A 225 8.65 -19.75 11.50
N THR A 226 7.41 -19.92 11.03
CA THR A 226 6.26 -20.23 11.88
C THR A 226 5.48 -21.40 11.29
N SER A 227 5.02 -22.32 12.12
CA SER A 227 4.12 -23.38 11.70
C SER A 227 2.74 -22.78 11.37
N VAL A 228 2.23 -23.04 10.17
CA VAL A 228 0.92 -22.52 9.74
C VAL A 228 -0.17 -23.54 10.04
N SER A 229 -1.14 -23.16 10.89
CA SER A 229 -2.27 -24.04 11.20
C SER A 229 -3.21 -24.20 9.99
N PRO A 230 -4.04 -25.26 9.92
CA PRO A 230 -5.03 -25.41 8.86
C PRO A 230 -6.02 -24.24 8.77
N GLN A 231 -6.40 -23.67 9.92
CA GLN A 231 -7.32 -22.53 9.99
C GLN A 231 -6.66 -21.25 9.45
N THR A 232 -5.41 -21.01 9.83
CA THR A 232 -4.60 -19.90 9.30
C THR A 232 -4.41 -20.05 7.79
N ARG A 233 -4.11 -21.26 7.30
CA ARG A 233 -3.98 -21.54 5.86
C ARG A 233 -5.28 -21.26 5.11
N LYS A 234 -6.44 -21.57 5.69
CA LYS A 234 -7.75 -21.20 5.13
C LYS A 234 -7.94 -19.67 5.06
N ALA A 235 -7.52 -18.94 6.10
CA ALA A 235 -7.57 -17.47 6.10
C ALA A 235 -6.65 -16.88 5.01
N LEU A 236 -5.41 -17.39 4.88
CA LEU A 236 -4.49 -16.97 3.82
C LEU A 236 -5.03 -17.26 2.41
N ARG A 237 -5.74 -18.38 2.20
CA ARG A 237 -6.43 -18.64 0.93
C ARG A 237 -7.55 -17.66 0.64
N ALA A 238 -8.27 -17.20 1.66
CA ALA A 238 -9.26 -16.14 1.47
C ALA A 238 -8.57 -14.82 1.08
N LEU A 239 -7.43 -14.49 1.69
CA LEU A 239 -6.62 -13.33 1.29
C LEU A 239 -6.15 -13.39 -0.16
N ILE A 240 -5.78 -14.58 -0.66
CA ILE A 240 -5.42 -14.76 -2.07
C ILE A 240 -6.54 -14.29 -3.00
N LYS A 241 -7.80 -14.65 -2.70
CA LYS A 241 -8.95 -14.24 -3.52
C LYS A 241 -9.10 -12.72 -3.56
N ILE A 242 -8.99 -12.08 -2.40
CA ILE A 242 -9.07 -10.62 -2.28
C ILE A 242 -7.94 -9.94 -3.08
N CYS A 243 -6.72 -10.48 -3.03
CA CYS A 243 -5.61 -9.93 -3.82
C CYS A 243 -5.84 -10.10 -5.33
N ALA A 244 -6.44 -11.21 -5.75
CA ALA A 244 -6.74 -11.52 -7.14
C ALA A 244 -7.87 -10.65 -7.73
N ASP A 245 -8.69 -10.02 -6.89
CA ASP A 245 -9.77 -9.10 -7.34
C ASP A 245 -9.22 -7.75 -7.88
N LEU A 246 -7.90 -7.55 -7.92
CA LEU A 246 -7.28 -6.40 -8.59
C LEU A 246 -7.66 -6.35 -10.08
N ASN A 247 -8.22 -5.22 -10.50
CA ASN A 247 -8.68 -4.99 -11.87
C ASN A 247 -7.56 -5.31 -12.90
N PRO A 248 -7.74 -6.32 -13.77
CA PRO A 248 -6.72 -6.72 -14.74
C PRO A 248 -6.35 -5.61 -15.73
N ALA A 249 -7.35 -4.85 -16.22
CA ALA A 249 -7.11 -3.77 -17.17
C ALA A 249 -6.33 -2.61 -16.52
N PHE A 250 -6.54 -2.35 -15.24
CA PHE A 250 -5.72 -1.39 -14.50
C PHE A 250 -4.27 -1.89 -14.43
N ARG A 251 -4.05 -3.15 -14.03
CA ARG A 251 -2.71 -3.75 -13.93
C ARG A 251 -1.95 -3.73 -15.25
N GLU A 252 -2.60 -4.13 -16.35
CA GLU A 252 -2.01 -4.16 -17.68
C GLU A 252 -1.55 -2.77 -18.12
N ASN A 253 -2.41 -1.77 -17.95
CA ASN A 253 -2.12 -0.39 -18.35
C ASN A 253 -1.02 0.25 -17.48
N THR A 254 -1.08 0.11 -16.16
CA THR A 254 -0.10 0.74 -15.26
C THR A 254 1.26 0.06 -15.34
N THR A 255 1.29 -1.28 -15.34
CA THR A 255 2.54 -2.06 -15.43
C THR A 255 3.20 -1.84 -16.79
N GLY A 256 2.44 -1.94 -17.88
CA GLY A 256 2.96 -1.70 -19.23
C GLY A 256 3.47 -0.27 -19.41
N PHE A 257 2.77 0.73 -18.85
CA PHE A 257 3.23 2.12 -18.87
C PHE A 257 4.54 2.30 -18.08
N HIS A 258 4.64 1.74 -16.88
CA HIS A 258 5.83 1.85 -16.05
C HIS A 258 7.04 1.15 -16.69
N PHE A 259 6.85 -0.02 -17.30
CA PHE A 259 7.90 -0.70 -18.06
C PHE A 259 8.44 0.15 -19.22
N ARG A 260 7.56 0.83 -19.97
CA ARG A 260 7.99 1.76 -21.02
C ARG A 260 8.76 2.95 -20.48
N LEU A 261 8.37 3.51 -19.32
CA LEU A 261 9.13 4.58 -18.65
C LEU A 261 10.56 4.14 -18.26
N LEU A 262 10.76 2.84 -18.03
CA LEU A 262 12.06 2.24 -17.74
C LEU A 262 12.84 1.81 -19.01
N GLY A 263 12.31 2.10 -20.20
CA GLY A 263 12.91 1.70 -21.48
C GLY A 263 12.78 0.21 -21.81
N LEU A 264 11.81 -0.47 -21.21
CA LEU A 264 11.46 -1.86 -21.55
C LEU A 264 10.39 -1.84 -22.64
N GLU A 265 10.83 -2.05 -23.88
CA GLU A 265 9.98 -1.91 -25.08
C GLU A 265 9.37 -3.24 -25.56
N GLN A 266 9.77 -4.37 -24.95
CA GLN A 266 9.24 -5.68 -25.31
C GLN A 266 7.74 -5.80 -24.93
N PRO A 267 6.97 -6.67 -25.62
CA PRO A 267 5.61 -7.01 -25.22
C PRO A 267 5.53 -7.50 -23.76
N LEU A 268 4.43 -7.17 -23.07
CA LEU A 268 4.26 -7.45 -21.65
C LEU A 268 4.37 -8.95 -21.37
N GLU A 269 3.82 -9.80 -22.23
CA GLU A 269 3.86 -11.26 -22.11
C GLU A 269 5.29 -11.79 -22.14
N GLN A 270 6.18 -11.17 -22.92
CA GLN A 270 7.59 -11.54 -22.98
C GLN A 270 8.33 -11.11 -21.71
N LEU A 271 8.05 -9.89 -21.23
CA LEU A 271 8.66 -9.36 -20.01
C LEU A 271 8.27 -10.18 -18.77
N LEU A 272 7.08 -10.77 -18.76
CA LEU A 272 6.54 -11.54 -17.63
C LEU A 272 6.74 -13.06 -17.76
N ASN A 273 7.42 -13.54 -18.80
CA ASN A 273 7.62 -14.97 -19.06
C ASN A 273 8.76 -15.57 -18.22
N PHE A 274 8.63 -15.54 -16.89
CA PHE A 274 9.56 -16.15 -15.95
C PHE A 274 8.86 -16.53 -14.65
N ASN A 275 9.44 -17.42 -13.84
CA ASN A 275 8.86 -17.76 -12.55
C ASN A 275 9.17 -16.68 -11.50
N VAL A 276 8.18 -15.84 -11.17
CA VAL A 276 8.39 -14.67 -10.31
C VAL A 276 8.78 -15.01 -8.88
N LEU A 277 8.31 -16.15 -8.34
CA LEU A 277 8.69 -16.59 -6.98
C LEU A 277 10.15 -17.07 -6.93
N ASN A 278 10.62 -17.74 -7.98
CA ASN A 278 12.01 -18.16 -8.09
C ASN A 278 12.94 -16.95 -8.27
N ALA A 279 12.56 -16.02 -9.15
CA ALA A 279 13.31 -14.78 -9.34
C ALA A 279 13.35 -13.96 -8.04
N PHE A 280 12.23 -13.82 -7.32
CA PHE A 280 12.20 -13.17 -6.01
C PHE A 280 13.17 -13.83 -5.02
N ALA A 281 13.14 -15.16 -4.89
CA ALA A 281 14.02 -15.86 -3.97
C ALA A 281 15.52 -15.68 -4.29
N SER A 282 15.86 -15.51 -5.57
CA SER A 282 17.24 -15.31 -6.04
C SER A 282 17.73 -13.86 -5.89
N HIS A 283 16.84 -12.87 -6.07
CA HIS A 283 17.22 -11.46 -6.15
C HIS A 283 16.86 -10.62 -4.92
N ALA A 284 15.96 -11.09 -4.03
CA ALA A 284 15.49 -10.31 -2.89
C ALA A 284 16.64 -9.92 -1.95
N PRO A 285 16.88 -8.61 -1.72
CA PRO A 285 18.03 -8.16 -0.99
C PRO A 285 17.77 -8.16 0.53
N GLN A 286 18.84 -8.29 1.32
CA GLN A 286 18.74 -8.31 2.78
C GLN A 286 18.02 -7.10 3.40
N PRO A 287 18.18 -5.85 2.91
CA PRO A 287 17.47 -4.70 3.48
C PRO A 287 15.93 -4.79 3.31
N LEU A 288 15.42 -5.48 2.29
CA LEU A 288 13.97 -5.74 2.15
C LEU A 288 13.43 -6.52 3.35
N ARG A 289 14.19 -7.51 3.85
CA ARG A 289 13.83 -8.26 5.06
C ARG A 289 13.72 -7.33 6.27
N SER A 290 14.66 -6.41 6.41
CA SER A 290 14.67 -5.43 7.51
C SER A 290 13.49 -4.47 7.41
N LEU A 291 13.11 -4.05 6.21
CA LEU A 291 11.93 -3.23 5.98
C LEU A 291 10.65 -3.97 6.37
N ILE A 292 10.46 -5.22 5.92
CA ILE A 292 9.29 -6.03 6.25
C ILE A 292 9.21 -6.30 7.76
N ALA A 293 10.33 -6.68 8.39
CA ALA A 293 10.41 -6.91 9.83
C ALA A 293 10.15 -5.66 10.67
N SER A 294 10.29 -4.46 10.09
CA SER A 294 10.00 -3.20 10.78
C SER A 294 8.52 -2.98 11.07
N PHE A 295 7.63 -3.81 10.50
CA PHE A 295 6.19 -3.86 10.76
C PHE A 295 5.78 -4.94 11.77
N ALA A 296 6.74 -5.61 12.42
CA ALA A 296 6.47 -6.58 13.48
C ALA A 296 5.98 -5.90 14.77
#